data_AF-A0AAD7YMW5-F1
#
_entry.id   AF-A0AAD7YMW5-F1
#
_cell.length_a   1.000
_cell.length_b   1.000
_cell.length_c   1.000
_cell.angle_alpha   90.00
_cell.angle_beta   90.00
_cell.angle_gamma   90.00
#
_symmetry.space_group_name_H-M   'P 1'
#
loop_
_entity.id
_entity.type
_entity.pdbx_description
1 polymer ?
#
loop_
_entity_poly.entity_id
_entity_poly.type
_entity_poly.pdbx_seq_one_letter_code
_entity_poly.pdbx_strand_id
1 'polypeptide(L)'
;MHSSTVWKRAVEPNYNTNIDQDFPYSDLPHQGEYRLVKIPVSLNKLIKHVDYFGEGRVVSAEGIRGFANCYNVNHQYRLVSSGVDKDKKIPNRIPILSYTDCNTSAYIKDNSVRIVTVAGERLNSSCIKDIARIINNDLGTVIVFGVHEQSQGLKELANELNKKGMFPYVDATLPDELQLPLQLTCYDGHVAFFNSNDIRRCKDELYNNVVNGNYESAVNITKSFVIASLGEDLNVIIKKLIREAPRNIMVFAYKLWHGGAKDIVCKHFPNQFEYIFSEDAVTIVNYAYDQALKLDSNIDPNNNDRAVWGDHRLPKTSNRLSWKTLPVCKGNDLAFKLYNTDCNLYLRMDDEGDWECGEKQCWGAPMQEDKYDRFKDYFEPEMVTDADLVFRITNVHQNQPIKLEVAADERGDRLLWGNNMKKHSETKRNMWVIAKWSSGNLLW
;
A
#
# COMPACT_ATOMS: atom_id res chain seq x y z
N MET A 1 -40.77 10.74 -8.96
CA MET A 1 -41.91 10.56 -8.04
C MET A 1 -42.31 9.09 -8.07
N HIS A 2 -42.35 8.40 -6.93
CA HIS A 2 -42.76 6.99 -6.87
C HIS A 2 -44.27 6.89 -6.63
N SER A 3 -44.96 6.00 -7.35
CA SER A 3 -46.43 5.88 -7.30
C SER A 3 -46.85 4.50 -6.84
N SER A 4 -47.63 4.44 -5.75
CA SER A 4 -48.24 3.21 -5.25
C SER A 4 -49.13 2.55 -6.32
N THR A 5 -49.87 3.35 -7.09
CA THR A 5 -50.75 2.85 -8.16
C THR A 5 -49.96 2.20 -9.29
N VAL A 6 -48.85 2.82 -9.70
CA VAL A 6 -47.98 2.26 -10.75
C VAL A 6 -47.32 0.98 -10.25
N TRP A 7 -46.76 1.00 -9.03
CA TRP A 7 -46.10 -0.16 -8.45
C TRP A 7 -47.05 -1.36 -8.25
N LYS A 8 -48.30 -1.14 -7.83
CA LYS A 8 -49.31 -2.21 -7.69
C LYS A 8 -49.64 -2.89 -9.02
N ARG A 9 -49.53 -2.17 -10.15
CA ARG A 9 -49.80 -2.68 -11.50
C ARG A 9 -48.57 -3.24 -12.20
N ALA A 10 -47.38 -3.01 -11.64
CA ALA A 10 -46.15 -3.51 -12.21
C ALA A 10 -46.08 -5.04 -12.14
N VAL A 11 -45.46 -5.63 -13.17
CA VAL A 11 -45.25 -7.07 -13.27
C VAL A 11 -44.27 -7.53 -12.19
N GLU A 12 -44.37 -8.81 -11.82
CA GLU A 12 -43.48 -9.48 -10.87
C GLU A 12 -41.99 -9.39 -11.27
N PRO A 13 -41.07 -9.58 -10.30
CA PRO A 13 -39.64 -9.57 -10.59
C PRO A 13 -39.20 -10.65 -11.58
N ASN A 14 -38.11 -10.40 -12.30
CA ASN A 14 -37.52 -11.37 -13.22
C ASN A 14 -36.51 -12.29 -12.50
N TYR A 15 -36.94 -13.52 -12.21
CA TYR A 15 -36.10 -14.56 -11.60
C TYR A 15 -35.40 -15.48 -12.62
N ASN A 16 -35.45 -15.15 -13.92
CA ASN A 16 -34.57 -15.81 -14.89
C ASN A 16 -33.15 -15.22 -14.86
N THR A 17 -33.03 -13.96 -14.43
CA THR A 17 -31.77 -13.21 -14.30
C THR A 17 -31.34 -12.99 -12.85
N ASN A 18 -32.27 -13.16 -11.90
CA ASN A 18 -32.06 -13.01 -10.46
C ASN A 18 -32.41 -14.31 -9.74
N ILE A 19 -31.82 -14.56 -8.59
CA ILE A 19 -32.10 -15.75 -7.77
C ILE A 19 -33.16 -15.39 -6.74
N ASP A 20 -34.30 -16.09 -6.79
CA ASP A 20 -35.38 -15.93 -5.81
C ASP A 20 -34.90 -16.37 -4.43
N GLN A 21 -35.07 -15.50 -3.43
CA GLN A 21 -34.66 -15.76 -2.05
C GLN A 21 -35.83 -16.28 -1.23
N ASP A 22 -35.56 -17.05 -0.18
CA ASP A 22 -36.57 -17.71 0.66
C ASP A 22 -37.62 -16.75 1.31
N PHE A 23 -37.31 -15.46 1.43
CA PHE A 23 -38.14 -14.47 2.13
C PHE A 23 -38.21 -13.12 1.38
N PRO A 24 -38.76 -13.06 0.15
CA PRO A 24 -38.81 -11.83 -0.63
C PRO A 24 -40.01 -10.96 -0.21
N TYR A 25 -39.82 -9.64 -0.10
CA TYR A 25 -40.91 -8.69 0.21
C TYR A 25 -41.20 -7.75 -0.99
N SER A 26 -40.95 -8.25 -2.20
CA SER A 26 -41.12 -7.53 -3.47
C SER A 26 -42.55 -7.11 -3.78
N ASP A 27 -43.54 -7.82 -3.24
CA ASP A 27 -44.97 -7.55 -3.40
C ASP A 27 -45.61 -6.89 -2.17
N LEU A 28 -44.80 -6.52 -1.18
CA LEU A 28 -45.27 -5.93 0.07
C LEU A 28 -44.79 -4.48 0.18
N PRO A 29 -45.66 -3.51 0.55
CA PRO A 29 -45.24 -2.15 0.86
C PRO A 29 -44.42 -2.11 2.17
N HIS A 30 -43.91 -0.94 2.55
CA HIS A 30 -43.30 -0.77 3.87
C HIS A 30 -44.38 -0.94 4.93
N GLN A 31 -44.17 -1.86 5.87
CA GLN A 31 -45.20 -2.33 6.79
C GLN A 31 -44.70 -2.27 8.23
N GLY A 32 -44.54 -1.06 8.77
CA GLY A 32 -44.24 -0.84 10.20
C GLY A 32 -45.27 -1.42 11.19
N GLU A 33 -46.41 -1.96 10.70
CA GLU A 33 -47.55 -2.43 11.51
C GLU A 33 -47.83 -3.94 11.41
N TYR A 34 -47.16 -4.69 10.53
CA TYR A 34 -47.40 -6.14 10.37
C TYR A 34 -46.33 -6.95 11.13
N ARG A 35 -46.75 -8.00 11.85
CA ARG A 35 -45.83 -8.97 12.48
C ARG A 35 -45.21 -9.87 11.42
N LEU A 36 -44.24 -9.34 10.68
CA LEU A 36 -43.45 -10.12 9.75
C LEU A 36 -42.45 -11.00 10.51
N VAL A 37 -42.31 -12.24 10.07
CA VAL A 37 -41.17 -13.07 10.48
C VAL A 37 -39.94 -12.45 9.85
N LYS A 38 -39.03 -11.90 10.67
CA LYS A 38 -37.71 -11.45 10.21
C LYS A 38 -37.02 -12.60 9.48
N ILE A 39 -36.22 -12.29 8.48
CA ILE A 39 -35.45 -13.30 7.73
C ILE A 39 -34.72 -14.19 8.77
N PRO A 40 -35.03 -15.50 8.82
CA PRO A 40 -34.47 -16.39 9.81
C PRO A 40 -32.96 -16.48 9.63
N VAL A 41 -32.26 -16.26 10.73
CA VAL A 41 -30.81 -16.41 10.82
C VAL A 41 -30.50 -17.36 11.98
N SER A 42 -29.47 -18.16 11.79
CA SER A 42 -28.89 -18.99 12.84
C SER A 42 -27.40 -18.68 12.95
N LEU A 43 -26.74 -19.14 14.02
CA LEU A 43 -25.29 -19.02 14.20
C LEU A 43 -24.49 -19.46 12.95
N ASN A 44 -25.04 -20.40 12.17
CA ASN A 44 -24.41 -20.96 10.98
C ASN A 44 -25.04 -20.49 9.65
N LYS A 45 -26.05 -19.60 9.68
CA LYS A 45 -26.76 -19.12 8.48
C LYS A 45 -27.04 -17.63 8.61
N LEU A 46 -26.04 -16.82 8.25
CA LEU A 46 -26.19 -15.38 8.05
C LEU A 46 -26.87 -15.08 6.71
N ILE A 47 -27.46 -13.90 6.60
CA ILE A 47 -27.91 -13.36 5.30
C ILE A 47 -26.66 -13.08 4.48
N LYS A 48 -26.56 -13.70 3.30
CA LYS A 48 -25.34 -13.65 2.48
C LYS A 48 -25.06 -12.24 1.96
N HIS A 49 -26.03 -11.61 1.32
CA HIS A 49 -25.82 -10.33 0.64
C HIS A 49 -27.07 -9.44 0.69
N VAL A 50 -26.88 -8.20 1.15
CA VAL A 50 -27.85 -7.11 1.07
C VAL A 50 -27.27 -5.96 0.22
N ASP A 51 -27.98 -5.54 -0.81
CA ASP A 51 -27.59 -4.43 -1.69
C ASP A 51 -28.47 -3.20 -1.43
N TYR A 52 -27.88 -2.13 -0.89
CA TYR A 52 -28.59 -0.88 -0.61
C TYR A 52 -28.83 -0.07 -1.88
N PHE A 53 -30.09 0.29 -2.06
CA PHE A 53 -30.64 0.94 -3.25
C PHE A 53 -30.48 0.13 -4.54
N GLY A 54 -30.24 -1.18 -4.40
CA GLY A 54 -30.15 -2.14 -5.48
C GLY A 54 -31.50 -2.35 -6.18
N GLU A 55 -31.43 -2.83 -7.42
CA GLU A 55 -32.58 -3.15 -8.27
C GLU A 55 -32.51 -4.59 -8.80
N GLY A 56 -31.68 -5.45 -8.17
CA GLY A 56 -31.25 -6.72 -8.73
C GLY A 56 -30.15 -6.54 -9.79
N ARG A 57 -29.81 -7.62 -10.50
CA ARG A 57 -28.88 -7.55 -11.64
C ARG A 57 -29.56 -6.86 -12.82
N VAL A 58 -29.04 -5.69 -13.19
CA VAL A 58 -29.50 -4.91 -14.34
C VAL A 58 -28.40 -4.84 -15.38
N VAL A 59 -28.72 -5.28 -16.60
CA VAL A 59 -27.85 -5.14 -17.77
C VAL A 59 -28.47 -4.11 -18.71
N SER A 60 -27.73 -3.04 -19.01
CA SER A 60 -28.15 -1.96 -19.90
C SER A 60 -27.01 -1.56 -20.85
N ALA A 61 -27.29 -0.64 -21.77
CA ALA A 61 -26.26 -0.06 -22.65
C ALA A 61 -25.19 0.73 -21.86
N GLU A 62 -25.50 1.19 -20.65
CA GLU A 62 -24.58 1.91 -19.76
C GLU A 62 -23.69 0.95 -18.95
N GLY A 63 -23.95 -0.36 -19.02
CA GLY A 63 -23.18 -1.39 -18.34
C GLY A 63 -24.01 -2.32 -17.45
N ILE A 64 -23.30 -3.02 -16.56
CA ILE A 64 -23.86 -3.99 -15.62
C ILE A 64 -23.80 -3.42 -14.20
N ARG A 65 -24.94 -3.42 -13.51
CA ARG A 65 -25.05 -3.01 -12.10
C ARG A 65 -25.90 -3.98 -11.27
N GLY A 66 -25.72 -3.91 -9.95
CA GLY A 66 -26.48 -4.70 -8.98
C GLY A 66 -26.22 -6.20 -9.08
N PHE A 67 -26.87 -6.98 -8.22
CA PHE A 67 -26.51 -8.38 -7.98
C PHE A 67 -27.70 -9.32 -8.13
N ALA A 68 -27.45 -10.51 -8.67
CA ALA A 68 -28.51 -11.50 -8.91
C ALA A 68 -28.93 -12.23 -7.63
N ASN A 69 -27.99 -12.45 -6.70
CA ASN A 69 -28.17 -13.27 -5.50
C ASN A 69 -28.10 -12.43 -4.22
N CYS A 70 -28.99 -11.45 -4.10
CA CYS A 70 -29.04 -10.56 -2.94
C CYS A 70 -30.48 -10.17 -2.59
N TYR A 71 -30.63 -9.63 -1.37
CA TYR A 71 -31.78 -8.82 -1.00
C TYR A 71 -31.54 -7.35 -1.34
N ASN A 72 -32.52 -6.68 -1.96
CA ASN A 72 -32.37 -5.30 -2.43
C ASN A 72 -33.13 -4.33 -1.52
N VAL A 73 -32.43 -3.50 -0.75
CA VAL A 73 -33.07 -2.48 0.10
C VAL A 73 -33.43 -1.28 -0.76
N ASN A 74 -34.73 -0.97 -0.91
CA ASN A 74 -35.13 0.15 -1.77
C ASN A 74 -36.48 0.74 -1.36
N HIS A 75 -36.80 1.92 -1.87
CA HIS A 75 -38.07 2.59 -1.63
C HIS A 75 -39.25 1.66 -1.97
N GLN A 76 -40.25 1.59 -1.08
CA GLN A 76 -41.38 0.66 -1.16
C GLN A 76 -42.21 0.69 -2.46
N TYR A 77 -42.12 1.75 -3.26
CA TYR A 77 -42.78 1.88 -4.57
C TYR A 77 -41.77 2.06 -5.72
N ARG A 78 -40.50 1.71 -5.51
CA ARG A 78 -39.50 1.70 -6.59
C ARG A 78 -39.72 0.49 -7.49
N LEU A 79 -39.56 0.73 -8.78
CA LEU A 79 -39.47 -0.26 -9.85
C LEU A 79 -38.07 -0.22 -10.45
N VAL A 80 -37.68 -1.29 -11.14
CA VAL A 80 -36.43 -1.35 -11.88
C VAL A 80 -36.38 -0.21 -12.90
N SER A 81 -35.27 0.54 -12.94
CA SER A 81 -35.24 1.82 -13.64
C SER A 81 -34.68 1.77 -15.06
N SER A 82 -33.97 0.72 -15.42
CA SER A 82 -33.40 0.56 -16.77
C SER A 82 -33.19 -0.93 -17.12
N GLY A 83 -32.71 -1.17 -18.33
CA GLY A 83 -32.49 -2.52 -18.85
C GLY A 83 -33.79 -3.23 -19.25
N VAL A 84 -33.68 -4.53 -19.51
CA VAL A 84 -34.78 -5.38 -19.99
C VAL A 84 -35.92 -5.53 -18.98
N ASP A 85 -35.64 -5.29 -17.71
CA ASP A 85 -36.60 -5.43 -16.60
C ASP A 85 -37.17 -4.10 -16.14
N LYS A 86 -36.94 -3.01 -16.89
CA LYS A 86 -37.49 -1.68 -16.60
C LYS A 86 -39.00 -1.75 -16.33
N ASP A 87 -39.43 -1.00 -15.33
CA ASP A 87 -40.82 -0.90 -14.86
C ASP A 87 -41.40 -2.19 -14.22
N LYS A 88 -40.59 -3.24 -14.04
CA LYS A 88 -40.93 -4.39 -13.18
C LYS A 88 -40.63 -4.12 -11.71
N LYS A 89 -41.24 -4.92 -10.82
CA LYS A 89 -40.91 -4.91 -9.39
C LYS A 89 -39.46 -5.39 -9.17
N ILE A 90 -38.81 -4.82 -8.16
CA ILE A 90 -37.44 -5.19 -7.78
C ILE A 90 -37.42 -6.60 -7.17
N PRO A 91 -36.51 -7.50 -7.59
CA PRO A 91 -36.38 -8.84 -7.01
C PRO A 91 -35.89 -8.79 -5.56
N ASN A 92 -36.42 -9.68 -4.72
CA ASN A 92 -36.03 -9.83 -3.30
C ASN A 92 -35.99 -8.50 -2.52
N ARG A 93 -36.95 -7.61 -2.77
CA ARG A 93 -36.90 -6.26 -2.21
C ARG A 93 -37.16 -6.28 -0.71
N ILE A 94 -36.39 -5.47 0.02
CA ILE A 94 -36.65 -5.07 1.41
C ILE A 94 -37.16 -3.61 1.39
N PRO A 95 -38.46 -3.36 1.63
CA PRO A 95 -39.04 -2.04 1.43
C PRO A 95 -38.71 -1.09 2.59
N ILE A 96 -38.15 0.07 2.25
CA ILE A 96 -37.98 1.22 3.17
C ILE A 96 -39.01 2.31 2.87
N LEU A 97 -39.31 3.13 3.88
CA LEU A 97 -40.30 4.20 3.78
C LEU A 97 -39.84 5.27 2.78
N SER A 98 -38.59 5.71 2.89
CA SER A 98 -37.99 6.72 2.03
C SER A 98 -36.46 6.54 1.94
N TYR A 99 -35.80 7.21 0.99
CA TYR A 99 -34.33 7.16 0.91
C TYR A 99 -33.62 7.81 2.10
N THR A 100 -34.32 8.65 2.88
CA THR A 100 -33.81 9.31 4.08
C THR A 100 -34.25 8.63 5.37
N ASP A 101 -35.09 7.59 5.27
CA ASP A 101 -35.54 6.73 6.38
C ASP A 101 -35.35 5.26 5.98
N CYS A 102 -34.08 4.86 6.04
CA CYS A 102 -33.62 3.52 5.77
C CYS A 102 -33.68 2.70 7.06
N ASN A 103 -34.85 2.18 7.42
CA ASN A 103 -35.02 1.28 8.56
C ASN A 103 -35.44 -0.11 8.10
N THR A 104 -34.53 -1.07 8.14
CA THR A 104 -34.80 -2.47 7.79
C THR A 104 -35.07 -3.38 8.99
N SER A 105 -35.20 -2.82 10.21
CA SER A 105 -35.27 -3.61 11.46
C SER A 105 -36.46 -4.57 11.55
N ALA A 106 -37.55 -4.30 10.83
CA ALA A 106 -38.70 -5.18 10.72
C ALA A 106 -38.41 -6.46 9.91
N TYR A 107 -37.37 -6.44 9.07
CA TYR A 107 -37.04 -7.52 8.13
C TYR A 107 -35.71 -8.20 8.48
N ILE A 108 -34.72 -7.41 8.89
CA ILE A 108 -33.32 -7.83 9.07
C ILE A 108 -32.92 -7.64 10.53
N LYS A 109 -32.38 -8.71 11.14
CA LYS A 109 -31.86 -8.66 12.51
C LYS A 109 -30.53 -7.92 12.56
N ASP A 110 -30.20 -7.40 13.72
CA ASP A 110 -28.90 -6.79 13.98
C ASP A 110 -27.81 -7.86 13.85
N ASN A 111 -26.62 -7.46 13.40
CA ASN A 111 -25.43 -8.33 13.34
C ASN A 111 -25.63 -9.64 12.54
N SER A 112 -26.49 -9.63 11.51
CA SER A 112 -26.95 -10.85 10.83
C SER A 112 -26.63 -10.93 9.34
N VAL A 113 -25.93 -9.94 8.78
CA VAL A 113 -25.59 -9.87 7.36
C VAL A 113 -24.08 -10.06 7.17
N ARG A 114 -23.69 -10.83 6.15
CA ARG A 114 -22.28 -11.07 5.80
C ARG A 114 -21.75 -10.03 4.83
N ILE A 115 -22.43 -9.77 3.72
CA ILE A 115 -21.99 -8.78 2.72
C ILE A 115 -23.06 -7.69 2.60
N VAL A 116 -22.63 -6.43 2.70
CA VAL A 116 -23.46 -5.28 2.37
C VAL A 116 -22.80 -4.48 1.26
N THR A 117 -23.53 -4.20 0.19
CA THR A 117 -23.07 -3.34 -0.91
C THR A 117 -23.89 -2.06 -1.00
N VAL A 118 -23.27 -0.96 -1.42
CA VAL A 118 -23.96 0.32 -1.62
C VAL A 118 -23.22 1.16 -2.65
N ALA A 119 -23.96 1.91 -3.48
CA ALA A 119 -23.37 2.93 -4.35
C ALA A 119 -23.06 4.19 -3.52
N GLY A 120 -21.82 4.69 -3.58
CA GLY A 120 -21.36 5.77 -2.70
C GLY A 120 -22.11 7.09 -2.85
N GLU A 121 -22.61 7.41 -4.05
CA GLU A 121 -23.45 8.59 -4.32
C GLU A 121 -24.74 8.65 -3.48
N ARG A 122 -25.17 7.50 -2.93
CA ARG A 122 -26.44 7.36 -2.17
C ARG A 122 -26.24 7.23 -0.67
N LEU A 123 -25.00 7.32 -0.19
CA LEU A 123 -24.71 7.28 1.24
C LEU A 123 -25.35 8.47 1.95
N ASN A 124 -26.19 8.17 2.93
CA ASN A 124 -26.77 9.16 3.84
C ASN A 124 -26.79 8.60 5.27
N SER A 125 -26.94 9.48 6.25
CA SER A 125 -26.78 9.09 7.66
C SER A 125 -27.80 8.04 8.12
N SER A 126 -28.99 7.93 7.49
CA SER A 126 -29.94 6.88 7.83
C SER A 126 -29.49 5.51 7.30
N CYS A 127 -29.08 5.41 6.04
CA CYS A 127 -28.61 4.13 5.49
C CYS A 127 -27.32 3.69 6.19
N ILE A 128 -26.41 4.61 6.51
CA ILE A 128 -25.16 4.31 7.22
C ILE A 128 -25.43 3.64 8.57
N LYS A 129 -26.35 4.19 9.38
CA LYS A 129 -26.73 3.61 10.67
C LYS A 129 -27.33 2.22 10.53
N ASP A 130 -28.15 2.00 9.50
CA ASP A 130 -28.80 0.72 9.27
C ASP A 130 -27.82 -0.34 8.75
N ILE A 131 -26.91 0.04 7.84
CA ILE A 131 -25.78 -0.80 7.39
C ILE A 131 -24.95 -1.24 8.59
N ALA A 132 -24.53 -0.28 9.43
CA ALA A 132 -23.76 -0.57 10.63
C ALA A 132 -24.52 -1.47 11.60
N ARG A 133 -25.85 -1.31 11.74
CA ARG A 133 -26.68 -2.18 12.59
C ARG A 133 -26.69 -3.63 12.11
N ILE A 134 -26.92 -3.86 10.81
CA ILE A 134 -27.16 -5.21 10.27
C ILE A 134 -25.89 -6.00 9.98
N ILE A 135 -24.77 -5.33 9.67
CA ILE A 135 -23.52 -6.00 9.33
C ILE A 135 -23.00 -6.80 10.53
N ASN A 136 -22.59 -8.04 10.27
CA ASN A 136 -21.99 -8.90 11.27
C ASN A 136 -20.57 -8.40 11.63
N ASN A 137 -20.26 -8.30 12.92
CA ASN A 137 -18.98 -7.74 13.37
C ASN A 137 -17.78 -8.67 13.07
N ASP A 138 -18.00 -9.99 13.06
CA ASP A 138 -16.91 -10.97 13.02
C ASP A 138 -16.62 -11.49 11.61
N LEU A 139 -17.68 -11.55 10.78
CA LEU A 139 -17.66 -12.13 9.43
C LEU A 139 -18.15 -11.16 8.35
N GLY A 140 -18.51 -9.94 8.74
CA GLY A 140 -19.09 -8.96 7.84
C GLY A 140 -18.06 -8.26 6.97
N THR A 141 -18.50 -7.86 5.78
CA THR A 141 -17.81 -6.95 4.87
C THR A 141 -18.81 -5.94 4.30
N VAL A 142 -18.46 -4.65 4.30
CA VAL A 142 -19.24 -3.60 3.63
C VAL A 142 -18.46 -3.11 2.42
N ILE A 143 -19.08 -2.97 1.26
CA ILE A 143 -18.42 -2.50 0.03
C ILE A 143 -19.18 -1.30 -0.53
N VAL A 144 -18.47 -0.20 -0.70
CA VAL A 144 -18.99 1.03 -1.30
C VAL A 144 -18.42 1.15 -2.70
N PHE A 145 -19.26 1.11 -3.73
CA PHE A 145 -18.86 1.24 -5.13
C PHE A 145 -18.94 2.69 -5.62
N GLY A 146 -18.10 3.02 -6.62
CA GLY A 146 -18.12 4.32 -7.30
C GLY A 146 -17.57 5.45 -6.43
N VAL A 147 -16.58 5.15 -5.59
CA VAL A 147 -15.93 6.12 -4.71
C VAL A 147 -14.42 6.02 -4.83
N HIS A 148 -13.78 7.16 -5.07
CA HIS A 148 -12.31 7.30 -5.09
C HIS A 148 -11.79 8.32 -4.09
N GLU A 149 -12.68 9.15 -3.50
CA GLU A 149 -12.34 10.23 -2.59
C GLU A 149 -13.09 10.12 -1.25
N GLN A 150 -12.54 10.73 -0.20
CA GLN A 150 -13.17 10.77 1.13
C GLN A 150 -14.39 11.72 1.16
N SER A 151 -15.50 11.28 0.56
CA SER A 151 -16.78 11.96 0.69
C SER A 151 -17.24 11.99 2.15
N GLN A 152 -18.07 12.99 2.51
CA GLN A 152 -18.61 13.09 3.88
C GLN A 152 -19.37 11.81 4.28
N GLY A 153 -20.15 11.22 3.36
CA GLY A 153 -20.85 9.96 3.61
C GLY A 153 -19.90 8.79 3.87
N LEU A 154 -18.78 8.71 3.14
CA LEU A 154 -17.78 7.65 3.38
C LEU A 154 -17.09 7.83 4.74
N LYS A 155 -16.79 9.07 5.16
CA LYS A 155 -16.24 9.37 6.49
C LYS A 155 -17.21 8.99 7.61
N GLU A 156 -18.49 9.32 7.45
CA GLU A 156 -19.53 8.94 8.40
C GLU A 156 -19.68 7.42 8.51
N LEU A 157 -19.68 6.72 7.37
CA LEU A 157 -19.70 5.26 7.36
C LEU A 157 -18.48 4.66 8.05
N ALA A 158 -17.28 5.17 7.75
CA ALA A 158 -16.05 4.73 8.40
C ALA A 158 -16.12 4.93 9.92
N ASN A 159 -16.64 6.06 10.40
CA ASN A 159 -16.80 6.30 11.83
C ASN A 159 -17.76 5.31 12.51
N GLU A 160 -18.87 4.93 11.87
CA GLU A 160 -19.78 3.92 12.43
C GLU A 160 -19.19 2.52 12.38
N LEU A 161 -18.54 2.14 11.29
CA LEU A 161 -17.94 0.82 11.11
C LEU A 161 -16.68 0.61 11.96
N ASN A 162 -15.91 1.67 12.22
CA ASN A 162 -14.76 1.63 13.14
C ASN A 162 -15.19 1.22 14.56
N LYS A 163 -16.40 1.61 15.02
CA LYS A 163 -16.94 1.18 16.33
C LYS A 163 -17.15 -0.34 16.40
N LYS A 164 -17.20 -1.01 15.25
CA LYS A 164 -17.32 -2.46 15.10
C LYS A 164 -16.00 -3.14 14.74
N GLY A 165 -14.88 -2.41 14.77
CA GLY A 165 -13.57 -2.94 14.38
C GLY A 165 -13.47 -3.24 12.88
N MET A 166 -14.25 -2.55 12.05
CA MET A 166 -14.22 -2.68 10.60
C MET A 166 -13.56 -1.47 9.97
N PHE A 167 -12.56 -1.70 9.12
CA PHE A 167 -11.67 -0.64 8.64
C PHE A 167 -11.66 -0.53 7.11
N PRO A 168 -11.56 0.70 6.57
CA PRO A 168 -11.62 0.94 5.13
C PRO A 168 -10.38 0.43 4.39
N TYR A 169 -10.62 -0.09 3.19
CA TYR A 169 -9.62 -0.59 2.25
C TYR A 169 -10.04 -0.23 0.82
N VAL A 170 -9.26 0.64 0.18
CA VAL A 170 -9.50 1.11 -1.19
C VAL A 170 -9.09 0.03 -2.19
N ASP A 171 -9.97 -0.25 -3.14
CA ASP A 171 -9.81 -1.20 -4.23
C ASP A 171 -9.31 -2.58 -3.78
N ALA A 172 -9.85 -3.04 -2.64
CA ALA A 172 -9.57 -4.36 -2.11
C ALA A 172 -9.93 -5.47 -3.08
N THR A 173 -9.16 -6.56 -3.03
CA THR A 173 -9.62 -7.83 -3.62
C THR A 173 -10.93 -8.25 -2.96
N LEU A 174 -12.03 -8.24 -3.72
CA LEU A 174 -13.37 -8.55 -3.22
C LEU A 174 -13.53 -10.06 -2.91
N PRO A 175 -14.53 -10.49 -2.13
CA PRO A 175 -14.84 -11.92 -1.98
C PRO A 175 -15.17 -12.58 -3.34
N ASP A 176 -14.81 -13.86 -3.52
CA ASP A 176 -15.07 -14.62 -4.78
C ASP A 176 -16.54 -14.58 -5.21
N GLU A 177 -17.44 -14.53 -4.23
CA GLU A 177 -18.89 -14.38 -4.36
C GLU A 177 -19.29 -13.12 -5.15
N LEU A 178 -18.42 -12.10 -5.15
CA LEU A 178 -18.55 -10.86 -5.89
C LEU A 178 -17.59 -10.77 -7.09
N GLN A 179 -16.47 -11.51 -7.09
CA GLN A 179 -15.50 -11.54 -8.20
C GLN A 179 -16.00 -12.34 -9.41
N LEU A 180 -16.56 -13.54 -9.18
CA LEU A 180 -16.86 -14.51 -10.25
C LEU A 180 -18.17 -14.25 -11.03
N PRO A 181 -19.24 -13.62 -10.48
CA PRO A 181 -20.45 -13.36 -11.26
C PRO A 181 -20.59 -11.94 -11.86
N LEU A 182 -19.80 -10.94 -11.48
CA LEU A 182 -20.15 -9.54 -11.76
C LEU A 182 -18.94 -8.63 -12.04
N GLN A 183 -18.51 -8.54 -13.29
CA GLN A 183 -17.90 -7.30 -13.76
C GLN A 183 -18.97 -6.22 -13.70
N LEU A 184 -19.16 -5.58 -12.55
CA LEU A 184 -19.90 -4.34 -12.46
C LEU A 184 -19.12 -3.33 -13.30
N THR A 185 -19.60 -3.02 -14.50
CA THR A 185 -18.89 -2.12 -15.42
C THR A 185 -19.26 -0.65 -15.21
N CYS A 186 -20.21 -0.37 -14.32
CA CYS A 186 -20.69 0.98 -14.05
C CYS A 186 -19.92 1.70 -12.92
N TYR A 187 -18.89 1.08 -12.34
CA TYR A 187 -18.12 1.65 -11.24
C TYR A 187 -16.62 1.46 -11.50
N ASP A 188 -15.86 2.54 -11.36
CA ASP A 188 -14.42 2.54 -11.66
C ASP A 188 -13.54 2.21 -10.43
N GLY A 189 -14.14 1.99 -9.25
CA GLY A 189 -13.46 1.56 -8.03
C GLY A 189 -14.39 1.41 -6.82
N HIS A 190 -13.81 1.01 -5.68
CA HIS A 190 -14.56 0.74 -4.46
C HIS A 190 -13.75 0.92 -3.18
N VAL A 191 -14.47 1.05 -2.06
CA VAL A 191 -13.89 0.94 -0.72
C VAL A 191 -14.59 -0.19 0.02
N ALA A 192 -13.83 -1.21 0.39
CA ALA A 192 -14.28 -2.31 1.24
C ALA A 192 -13.97 -2.02 2.71
N PHE A 193 -14.83 -2.45 3.62
CA PHE A 193 -14.61 -2.38 5.07
C PHE A 193 -14.51 -3.78 5.61
N PHE A 194 -13.36 -4.10 6.21
CA PHE A 194 -12.99 -5.43 6.67
C PHE A 194 -12.87 -5.50 8.19
N ASN A 195 -13.32 -6.60 8.78
CA ASN A 195 -13.12 -6.92 10.20
C ASN A 195 -11.65 -7.30 10.48
N SER A 196 -11.32 -7.56 11.75
CA SER A 196 -9.95 -7.87 12.18
C SER A 196 -9.36 -9.16 11.58
N ASN A 197 -10.17 -10.17 11.25
CA ASN A 197 -9.68 -11.38 10.60
C ASN A 197 -9.29 -11.10 9.15
N ASP A 198 -10.09 -10.30 8.45
CA ASP A 198 -9.83 -9.89 7.07
C ASP A 198 -8.64 -8.91 7.00
N ILE A 199 -8.42 -8.08 8.03
CA ILE A 199 -7.20 -7.27 8.17
C ILE A 199 -5.94 -8.14 8.11
N ARG A 200 -5.93 -9.35 8.68
CA ARG A 200 -4.77 -10.26 8.56
C ARG A 200 -4.50 -10.60 7.10
N ARG A 201 -5.54 -10.91 6.32
CA ARG A 201 -5.42 -11.18 4.89
C ARG A 201 -4.87 -9.96 4.15
N CYS A 202 -5.33 -8.76 4.49
CA CYS A 202 -4.82 -7.51 3.96
C CYS A 202 -3.31 -7.30 4.25
N LYS A 203 -2.83 -7.67 5.44
CA LYS A 203 -1.40 -7.63 5.78
C LYS A 203 -0.58 -8.57 4.90
N ASP A 204 -1.07 -9.79 4.73
CA ASP A 204 -0.43 -10.80 3.88
C ASP A 204 -0.44 -10.35 2.41
N GLU A 205 -1.53 -9.73 1.94
CA GLU A 205 -1.66 -9.19 0.59
C GLU A 205 -0.68 -8.02 0.34
N LEU A 206 -0.55 -7.08 1.29
CA LEU A 206 0.45 -6.01 1.21
C LEU A 206 1.86 -6.59 1.11
N TYR A 207 2.21 -7.50 2.03
CA TYR A 207 3.52 -8.15 2.06
C TYR A 207 3.82 -8.85 0.73
N ASN A 208 2.90 -9.69 0.25
CA ASN A 208 3.05 -10.44 -0.99
C ASN A 208 3.13 -9.54 -2.22
N ASN A 209 2.37 -8.44 -2.28
CA ASN A 209 2.47 -7.50 -3.38
C ASN A 209 3.84 -6.83 -3.45
N VAL A 210 4.45 -6.48 -2.31
CA VAL A 210 5.82 -5.95 -2.28
C VAL A 210 6.82 -7.02 -2.74
N VAL A 211 6.74 -8.24 -2.20
CA VAL A 211 7.65 -9.34 -2.54
C VAL A 211 7.56 -9.71 -4.03
N ASN A 212 6.37 -9.69 -4.61
CA ASN A 212 6.14 -10.04 -6.01
C ASN A 212 6.35 -8.86 -6.98
N GLY A 213 6.67 -7.67 -6.48
CA GLY A 213 6.90 -6.47 -7.30
C GLY A 213 5.64 -5.78 -7.83
N ASN A 214 4.47 -6.09 -7.26
CA ASN A 214 3.19 -5.43 -7.54
C ASN A 214 3.06 -4.13 -6.74
N TYR A 215 3.98 -3.18 -6.98
CA TYR A 215 4.12 -2.00 -6.13
C TYR A 215 2.95 -1.03 -6.21
N GLU A 216 2.24 -0.97 -7.35
CA GLU A 216 1.04 -0.13 -7.50
C GLU A 216 -0.04 -0.56 -6.50
N SER A 217 -0.38 -1.86 -6.48
CA SER A 217 -1.28 -2.43 -5.48
C SER A 217 -0.75 -2.19 -4.07
N ALA A 218 0.53 -2.48 -3.80
CA ALA A 218 1.11 -2.28 -2.46
C ALA A 218 0.97 -0.82 -1.95
N VAL A 219 1.15 0.17 -2.82
CA VAL A 219 0.99 1.60 -2.47
C VAL A 219 -0.47 1.91 -2.11
N ASN A 220 -1.44 1.42 -2.89
CA ASN A 220 -2.88 1.66 -2.62
C ASN A 220 -3.33 1.02 -1.30
N ILE A 221 -2.85 -0.21 -1.05
CA ILE A 221 -3.12 -0.93 0.20
C ILE A 221 -2.54 -0.16 1.39
N THR A 222 -1.31 0.34 1.26
CA THR A 222 -0.63 1.07 2.33
C THR A 222 -1.31 2.40 2.67
N LYS A 223 -1.78 3.14 1.65
CA LYS A 223 -2.60 4.34 1.86
C LYS A 223 -3.86 4.02 2.65
N SER A 224 -4.49 2.87 2.36
CA SER A 224 -5.66 2.41 3.10
C SER A 224 -5.35 2.09 4.56
N PHE A 225 -4.21 1.46 4.86
CA PHE A 225 -3.78 1.20 6.24
C PHE A 225 -3.64 2.48 7.06
N VAL A 226 -3.09 3.54 6.46
CA VAL A 226 -2.95 4.83 7.13
C VAL A 226 -4.32 5.47 7.41
N ILE A 227 -5.25 5.43 6.45
CA ILE A 227 -6.63 5.90 6.64
C ILE A 227 -7.33 5.12 7.76
N ALA A 228 -7.11 3.82 7.81
CA ALA A 228 -7.65 2.91 8.82
C ALA A 228 -6.99 3.04 10.21
N SER A 229 -5.99 3.92 10.37
CA SER A 229 -5.19 4.01 11.60
C SER A 229 -4.46 2.72 11.99
N LEU A 230 -4.16 1.85 11.02
CA LEU A 230 -3.44 0.57 11.19
C LEU A 230 -1.91 0.76 11.08
N GLY A 231 -1.41 1.86 11.64
CA GLY A 231 -0.01 2.27 11.51
C GLY A 231 0.98 1.31 12.18
N GLU A 232 0.60 0.70 13.30
CA GLU A 232 1.43 -0.28 14.01
C GLU A 232 1.64 -1.55 13.18
N ASP A 233 0.59 -2.00 12.50
CA ASP A 233 0.63 -3.17 11.63
C ASP A 233 1.52 -2.93 10.40
N LEU A 234 1.47 -1.72 9.84
CA LEU A 234 2.37 -1.33 8.77
C LEU A 234 3.84 -1.37 9.22
N ASN A 235 4.15 -0.92 10.44
CA ASN A 235 5.51 -0.98 10.98
C ASN A 235 6.00 -2.44 11.09
N VAL A 236 5.13 -3.37 11.50
CA VAL A 236 5.47 -4.81 11.57
C VAL A 236 5.78 -5.35 10.17
N ILE A 237 4.99 -5.00 9.16
CA ILE A 237 5.21 -5.42 7.77
C ILE A 237 6.52 -4.85 7.23
N ILE A 238 6.82 -3.57 7.46
CA ILE A 238 8.06 -2.93 7.02
C ILE A 238 9.27 -3.63 7.64
N LYS A 239 9.26 -3.90 8.95
CA LYS A 239 10.34 -4.65 9.62
C LYS A 239 10.52 -6.04 9.01
N LYS A 240 9.42 -6.74 8.71
CA LYS A 240 9.46 -8.05 8.05
C LYS A 240 10.06 -7.95 6.64
N LEU A 241 9.67 -6.94 5.85
CA LEU A 241 10.17 -6.71 4.49
C LEU A 241 11.64 -6.34 4.46
N ILE A 242 12.16 -5.59 5.44
CA ILE A 242 13.59 -5.33 5.58
C ILE A 242 14.36 -6.66 5.72
N ARG A 243 13.85 -7.59 6.53
CA ARG A 243 14.51 -8.89 6.77
C ARG A 243 14.40 -9.85 5.59
N GLU A 244 13.22 -9.92 4.95
CA GLU A 244 12.89 -11.00 4.02
C GLU A 244 12.94 -10.57 2.55
N ALA A 245 12.84 -9.27 2.25
CA ALA A 245 12.83 -8.73 0.89
C ALA A 245 13.54 -7.36 0.80
N PRO A 246 14.83 -7.26 1.20
CA PRO A 246 15.56 -6.00 1.36
C PRO A 246 15.61 -5.15 0.08
N ARG A 247 15.72 -5.77 -1.09
CA ARG A 247 15.69 -5.06 -2.37
C ARG A 247 14.31 -4.50 -2.69
N ASN A 248 13.26 -5.28 -2.48
CA ASN A 248 11.90 -4.87 -2.79
C ASN A 248 11.40 -3.76 -1.87
N ILE A 249 11.78 -3.76 -0.58
CA ILE A 249 11.39 -2.68 0.34
C ILE A 249 11.97 -1.33 -0.08
N MET A 250 13.17 -1.30 -0.68
CA MET A 250 13.74 -0.07 -1.25
C MET A 250 12.93 0.43 -2.44
N VAL A 251 12.52 -0.46 -3.35
CA VAL A 251 11.65 -0.07 -4.49
C VAL A 251 10.30 0.40 -3.99
N PHE A 252 9.70 -0.30 -3.03
CA PHE A 252 8.41 0.05 -2.45
C PHE A 252 8.44 1.44 -1.78
N ALA A 253 9.46 1.72 -0.96
CA ALA A 253 9.66 3.03 -0.36
C ALA A 253 9.86 4.14 -1.43
N TYR A 254 10.61 3.86 -2.49
CA TYR A 254 10.77 4.78 -3.63
C TYR A 254 9.42 5.09 -4.30
N LYS A 255 8.58 4.06 -4.55
CA LYS A 255 7.26 4.24 -5.18
C LYS A 255 6.31 5.03 -4.28
N LEU A 256 6.36 4.86 -2.95
CA LEU A 256 5.63 5.72 -2.01
C LEU A 256 6.13 7.17 -2.07
N TRP A 257 7.44 7.36 -2.00
CA TRP A 257 8.07 8.69 -1.95
C TRP A 257 7.79 9.52 -3.21
N HIS A 258 8.00 8.94 -4.39
CA HIS A 258 7.77 9.62 -5.67
C HIS A 258 6.32 9.50 -6.17
N GLY A 259 5.49 8.68 -5.52
CA GLY A 259 4.05 8.53 -5.78
C GLY A 259 3.15 9.41 -4.91
N GLY A 260 3.72 10.43 -4.25
CA GLY A 260 2.97 11.42 -3.47
C GLY A 260 2.61 11.01 -2.04
N ALA A 261 3.22 9.96 -1.49
CA ALA A 261 2.96 9.43 -0.15
C ALA A 261 4.22 9.47 0.74
N LYS A 262 4.96 10.59 0.70
CA LYS A 262 6.22 10.79 1.46
C LYS A 262 6.01 10.74 2.97
N ASP A 263 4.87 11.23 3.43
CA ASP A 263 4.45 11.23 4.84
C ASP A 263 4.41 9.82 5.42
N ILE A 264 3.98 8.83 4.62
CA ILE A 264 3.99 7.42 5.02
C ILE A 264 5.41 6.93 5.25
N VAL A 265 6.35 7.28 4.36
CA VAL A 265 7.77 6.91 4.50
C VAL A 265 8.34 7.52 5.78
N CYS A 266 8.17 8.82 5.98
CA CYS A 266 8.67 9.53 7.17
C CYS A 266 8.10 9.01 8.49
N LYS A 267 6.85 8.51 8.49
CA LYS A 267 6.18 8.08 9.72
C LYS A 267 6.40 6.60 10.07
N HIS A 268 6.53 5.74 9.08
CA HIS A 268 6.48 4.29 9.27
C HIS A 268 7.79 3.56 8.92
N PHE A 269 8.67 4.18 8.14
CA PHE A 269 9.97 3.60 7.81
C PHE A 269 11.05 4.15 8.74
N PRO A 270 12.18 3.43 8.93
CA PRO A 270 13.35 3.99 9.57
C PRO A 270 13.82 5.28 8.87
N ASN A 271 14.26 6.28 9.64
CA ASN A 271 14.60 7.61 9.12
C ASN A 271 15.62 7.60 7.96
N GLN A 272 16.46 6.57 7.88
CA GLN A 272 17.44 6.43 6.81
C GLN A 272 16.78 6.34 5.43
N PHE A 273 15.56 5.81 5.31
CA PHE A 273 14.82 5.81 4.05
C PHE A 273 14.49 7.24 3.59
N GLU A 274 14.08 8.12 4.51
CA GLU A 274 13.89 9.55 4.23
C GLU A 274 15.21 10.21 3.78
N TYR A 275 16.30 9.93 4.49
CA TYR A 275 17.62 10.48 4.16
C TYR A 275 18.07 10.06 2.75
N ILE A 276 17.74 8.83 2.35
CA ILE A 276 18.10 8.31 1.03
C ILE A 276 17.27 8.96 -0.09
N PHE A 277 15.97 9.13 0.10
CA PHE A 277 15.07 9.59 -0.97
C PHE A 277 14.85 11.10 -1.02
N SER A 278 15.22 11.84 0.02
CA SER A 278 15.20 13.31 0.02
C SER A 278 16.23 13.93 -0.93
N GLU A 279 17.27 13.18 -1.31
CA GLU A 279 18.42 13.66 -2.08
C GLU A 279 19.16 14.84 -1.40
N ASP A 280 18.92 14.99 -0.09
CA ASP A 280 19.69 15.84 0.79
C ASP A 280 21.07 15.24 1.06
N ALA A 281 21.96 16.07 1.59
CA ALA A 281 23.29 15.61 1.99
C ALA A 281 23.20 14.60 3.14
N VAL A 282 23.96 13.51 3.01
CA VAL A 282 24.11 12.41 3.96
C VAL A 282 25.58 12.12 4.22
N THR A 283 25.84 11.48 5.35
CA THR A 283 27.11 10.78 5.62
C THR A 283 26.88 9.28 5.44
N ILE A 284 27.88 8.60 4.88
CA ILE A 284 27.87 7.14 4.70
C ILE A 284 28.98 6.59 5.58
N VAL A 285 28.61 5.91 6.66
CA VAL A 285 29.53 5.54 7.75
C VAL A 285 29.66 4.02 7.83
N ASN A 286 30.89 3.53 7.82
CA ASN A 286 31.15 2.11 7.96
C ASN A 286 30.83 1.63 9.37
N TYR A 287 30.01 0.58 9.49
CA TYR A 287 29.55 0.07 10.78
C TYR A 287 30.67 -0.56 11.61
N ALA A 288 31.67 -1.18 11.00
CA ALA A 288 32.74 -1.87 11.73
C ALA A 288 33.76 -0.91 12.35
N TYR A 289 34.01 0.23 11.70
CA TYR A 289 35.09 1.14 12.07
C TYR A 289 34.63 2.55 12.48
N ASP A 290 33.32 2.85 12.37
CA ASP A 290 32.76 4.21 12.55
C ASP A 290 33.47 5.27 11.70
N GLN A 291 33.87 4.90 10.48
CA GLN A 291 34.58 5.78 9.55
C GLN A 291 33.65 6.21 8.41
N ALA A 292 33.56 7.53 8.18
CA ALA A 292 32.72 8.09 7.13
C ALA A 292 33.45 8.13 5.79
N LEU A 293 32.73 7.87 4.70
CA LEU A 293 33.31 7.94 3.36
C LEU A 293 33.73 9.36 2.98
N LYS A 294 34.90 9.48 2.37
CA LYS A 294 35.42 10.69 1.74
C LYS A 294 36.12 10.38 0.43
N LEU A 295 36.37 11.42 -0.34
CA LEU A 295 37.31 11.39 -1.46
C LEU A 295 38.67 11.96 -1.04
N ASP A 296 39.73 11.39 -1.59
CA ASP A 296 41.10 11.89 -1.43
C ASP A 296 41.21 13.34 -1.93
N SER A 297 42.10 14.12 -1.33
CA SER A 297 42.48 15.44 -1.84
C SER A 297 43.27 15.37 -3.14
N ASN A 298 44.02 14.29 -3.35
CA ASN A 298 44.79 14.08 -4.57
C ASN A 298 43.92 13.55 -5.71
N ILE A 299 44.21 14.02 -6.92
CA ILE A 299 43.58 13.58 -8.15
C ILE A 299 44.57 12.67 -8.87
N ASP A 300 44.11 11.53 -9.39
CA ASP A 300 44.89 10.74 -10.33
C ASP A 300 45.03 11.53 -11.64
N PRO A 301 46.26 11.93 -12.02
CA PRO A 301 46.49 12.82 -13.15
C PRO A 301 46.09 12.22 -14.50
N ASN A 302 45.88 10.91 -14.60
CA ASN A 302 45.58 10.25 -15.87
C ASN A 302 44.10 10.26 -16.24
N ASN A 303 43.20 10.29 -15.24
CA ASN A 303 41.76 10.07 -15.43
C ASN A 303 40.87 11.04 -14.62
N ASN A 304 41.47 11.93 -13.82
CA ASN A 304 40.78 12.83 -12.89
C ASN A 304 39.97 12.12 -11.79
N ASP A 305 40.30 10.87 -11.49
CA ASP A 305 39.66 10.10 -10.43
C ASP A 305 40.28 10.42 -9.07
N ARG A 306 39.55 10.15 -7.98
CA ARG A 306 40.03 10.29 -6.60
C ARG A 306 39.80 8.99 -5.86
N ALA A 307 40.80 8.49 -5.13
CA ALA A 307 40.61 7.31 -4.30
C ALA A 307 39.55 7.58 -3.23
N VAL A 308 38.75 6.56 -2.89
CA VAL A 308 37.72 6.65 -1.84
C VAL A 308 38.23 6.00 -0.56
N TRP A 309 38.01 6.69 0.55
CA TRP A 309 38.53 6.30 1.85
C TRP A 309 37.46 6.39 2.93
N GLY A 310 37.57 5.55 3.96
CA GLY A 310 36.96 5.77 5.27
C GLY A 310 37.84 6.70 6.09
N ASP A 311 37.30 7.83 6.51
CA ASP A 311 38.00 8.85 7.29
C ASP A 311 37.93 8.57 8.80
N HIS A 312 39.06 8.72 9.49
CA HIS A 312 39.15 8.53 10.95
C HIS A 312 39.05 9.82 11.79
N ARG A 313 39.24 11.00 11.20
CA ARG A 313 39.61 12.24 11.94
C ARG A 313 38.66 13.41 11.75
N LEU A 314 38.01 13.53 10.60
CA LEU A 314 37.16 14.65 10.25
C LEU A 314 35.87 14.61 11.06
N PRO A 315 35.37 15.77 11.52
CA PRO A 315 34.06 15.84 12.11
C PRO A 315 33.00 15.46 11.07
N LYS A 316 31.94 14.74 11.50
CA LYS A 316 30.82 14.31 10.62
C LYS A 316 30.07 15.47 9.93
N THR A 317 30.36 16.72 10.32
CA THR A 317 29.86 17.97 9.71
C THR A 317 30.71 18.49 8.56
N SER A 318 31.87 17.88 8.27
CA SER A 318 32.76 18.29 7.18
C SER A 318 32.13 18.07 5.81
N ASN A 319 32.25 19.04 4.89
CA ASN A 319 31.78 18.91 3.52
C ASN A 319 32.41 17.71 2.80
N ARG A 320 33.65 17.34 3.13
CA ARG A 320 34.35 16.20 2.52
C ARG A 320 33.66 14.86 2.75
N LEU A 321 32.84 14.78 3.81
CA LEU A 321 32.07 13.59 4.19
C LEU A 321 30.63 13.64 3.66
N SER A 322 30.26 14.69 2.91
CA SER A 322 28.91 14.91 2.40
C SER A 322 28.72 14.21 1.05
N TRP A 323 27.72 13.33 1.01
CA TRP A 323 27.28 12.59 -0.16
C TRP A 323 25.80 12.81 -0.41
N LYS A 324 25.33 12.57 -1.62
CA LYS A 324 23.93 12.44 -1.97
C LYS A 324 23.68 11.06 -2.56
N THR A 325 22.53 10.50 -2.23
CA THR A 325 22.00 9.26 -2.82
C THR A 325 20.99 9.65 -3.90
N LEU A 326 21.33 9.41 -5.16
CA LEU A 326 20.48 9.80 -6.29
C LEU A 326 19.81 8.55 -6.89
N PRO A 327 18.49 8.37 -6.73
CA PRO A 327 17.81 7.17 -7.20
C PRO A 327 17.73 7.13 -8.74
N VAL A 328 17.90 5.93 -9.30
CA VAL A 328 17.73 5.62 -10.72
C VAL A 328 16.80 4.41 -10.81
N CYS A 329 15.55 4.65 -11.21
CA CYS A 329 14.52 3.61 -11.29
C CYS A 329 14.10 3.37 -12.74
N LYS A 330 14.16 2.11 -13.19
CA LYS A 330 13.63 1.67 -14.51
C LYS A 330 12.69 0.49 -14.30
N GLY A 331 11.39 0.73 -14.46
CA GLY A 331 10.36 -0.25 -14.12
C GLY A 331 10.36 -0.55 -12.61
N ASN A 332 10.75 -1.78 -12.27
CA ASN A 332 10.85 -2.29 -10.90
C ASN A 332 12.30 -2.45 -10.41
N ASP A 333 13.30 -2.10 -11.23
CA ASP A 333 14.69 -2.07 -10.79
C ASP A 333 15.05 -0.68 -10.27
N LEU A 334 15.59 -0.63 -9.06
CA LEU A 334 16.03 0.59 -8.39
C LEU A 334 17.49 0.43 -8.00
N ALA A 335 18.30 1.36 -8.49
CA ALA A 335 19.68 1.56 -8.07
C ALA A 335 19.89 3.01 -7.65
N PHE A 336 21.06 3.30 -7.10
CA PHE A 336 21.44 4.63 -6.62
C PHE A 336 22.81 5.01 -7.17
N LYS A 337 22.98 6.28 -7.50
CA LYS A 337 24.32 6.87 -7.67
C LYS A 337 24.71 7.55 -6.36
N LEU A 338 25.94 7.35 -5.93
CA LEU A 338 26.49 8.05 -4.78
C LEU A 338 27.33 9.22 -5.26
N TYR A 339 26.90 10.44 -4.93
CA TYR A 339 27.49 11.68 -5.41
C TYR A 339 28.15 12.44 -4.27
N ASN A 340 29.46 12.66 -4.31
CA ASN A 340 30.17 13.45 -3.33
C ASN A 340 29.98 14.94 -3.64
N THR A 341 29.44 15.70 -2.69
CA THR A 341 29.08 17.11 -2.93
C THR A 341 30.25 18.08 -2.84
N ASP A 342 31.37 17.67 -2.25
CA ASP A 342 32.58 18.49 -2.10
C ASP A 342 33.40 18.50 -3.39
N CYS A 343 33.63 17.32 -3.97
CA CYS A 343 34.42 17.17 -5.19
C CYS A 343 33.59 17.13 -6.47
N ASN A 344 32.25 17.05 -6.39
CA ASN A 344 31.34 16.90 -7.53
C ASN A 344 31.60 15.63 -8.37
N LEU A 345 31.91 14.51 -7.71
CA LEU A 345 32.24 13.23 -8.35
C LEU A 345 31.31 12.12 -7.87
N TYR A 346 31.18 11.08 -8.68
CA TYR A 346 30.35 9.91 -8.37
C TYR A 346 31.20 8.73 -7.92
N LEU A 347 30.71 7.95 -6.97
CA LEU A 347 31.31 6.67 -6.64
C LEU A 347 31.25 5.76 -7.87
N ARG A 348 32.37 5.09 -8.14
CA ARG A 348 32.56 4.15 -9.23
C ARG A 348 33.39 2.98 -8.74
N MET A 349 32.99 1.77 -9.09
CA MET A 349 33.84 0.58 -8.93
C MET A 349 34.60 0.30 -10.22
N ASP A 350 35.88 -0.05 -10.11
CA ASP A 350 36.68 -0.34 -11.29
C ASP A 350 36.43 -1.74 -11.87
N ASP A 351 36.83 -1.93 -13.13
CA ASP A 351 36.71 -3.23 -13.82
C ASP A 351 37.95 -4.10 -13.63
N GLU A 352 39.10 -3.48 -13.48
CA GLU A 352 40.34 -4.18 -13.13
C GLU A 352 40.36 -4.46 -11.63
N GLY A 353 40.74 -5.68 -11.27
CA GLY A 353 40.78 -6.09 -9.88
C GLY A 353 42.19 -6.38 -9.46
N ASP A 354 42.40 -6.37 -8.16
CA ASP A 354 43.59 -6.95 -7.58
C ASP A 354 43.70 -8.41 -8.06
N TRP A 355 44.81 -8.70 -8.71
CA TRP A 355 45.08 -10.00 -9.33
C TRP A 355 45.15 -11.13 -8.29
N GLU A 356 45.43 -10.83 -7.01
CA GLU A 356 45.52 -11.83 -5.94
C GLU A 356 44.14 -12.17 -5.35
N CYS A 357 43.34 -11.16 -5.02
CA CYS A 357 42.08 -11.35 -4.29
C CYS A 357 40.80 -11.16 -5.13
N GLY A 358 40.91 -10.51 -6.30
CA GLY A 358 39.79 -10.19 -7.20
C GLY A 358 38.88 -9.07 -6.68
N GLU A 359 39.33 -8.34 -5.66
CA GLU A 359 38.67 -7.13 -5.15
C GLU A 359 38.89 -5.97 -6.11
N LYS A 360 37.91 -5.07 -6.19
CA LYS A 360 37.90 -3.96 -7.14
C LYS A 360 38.05 -2.64 -6.40
N GLN A 361 38.99 -1.79 -6.80
CA GLN A 361 39.16 -0.51 -6.14
C GLN A 361 37.96 0.41 -6.44
N CYS A 362 37.54 1.19 -5.43
CA CYS A 362 36.52 2.21 -5.60
C CYS A 362 37.13 3.60 -5.77
N TRP A 363 36.53 4.39 -6.67
CA TRP A 363 36.98 5.71 -7.06
C TRP A 363 35.82 6.71 -7.04
N GLY A 364 36.12 7.98 -6.75
CA GLY A 364 35.28 9.10 -7.14
C GLY A 364 35.68 9.54 -8.54
N ALA A 365 34.75 9.52 -9.49
CA ALA A 365 35.01 9.78 -10.89
C ALA A 365 33.94 10.67 -11.53
N PRO A 366 34.27 11.43 -12.59
CA PRO A 366 33.26 12.06 -13.43
C PRO A 366 32.35 10.99 -14.04
N MET A 367 31.05 11.29 -14.18
CA MET A 367 30.08 10.35 -14.78
C MET A 367 30.48 10.04 -16.22
N GLN A 368 30.42 8.75 -16.59
CA GLN A 368 30.71 8.26 -17.93
C GLN A 368 29.48 7.51 -18.44
N GLU A 369 28.84 8.01 -19.51
CA GLU A 369 27.58 7.46 -20.02
C GLU A 369 27.74 6.04 -20.61
N ASP A 370 28.90 5.73 -21.17
CA ASP A 370 29.24 4.42 -21.75
C ASP A 370 29.52 3.34 -20.70
N LYS A 371 29.79 3.72 -19.45
CA LYS A 371 30.10 2.80 -18.31
C LYS A 371 29.12 2.96 -17.16
N TYR A 372 27.88 3.26 -17.49
CA TYR A 372 26.86 3.76 -16.56
C TYR A 372 26.57 2.85 -15.36
N ASP A 373 26.66 1.52 -15.52
CA ASP A 373 26.37 0.56 -14.44
C ASP A 373 27.46 0.50 -13.36
N ARG A 374 28.70 0.93 -13.66
CA ARG A 374 29.79 0.99 -12.66
C ARG A 374 29.58 2.06 -11.61
N PHE A 375 28.71 3.04 -11.90
CA PHE A 375 28.38 4.18 -11.04
C PHE A 375 27.06 3.99 -10.27
N LYS A 376 26.49 2.79 -10.35
CA LYS A 376 25.24 2.46 -9.68
C LYS A 376 25.46 1.41 -8.64
N ASP A 377 24.78 1.58 -7.52
CA ASP A 377 24.80 0.66 -6.41
C ASP A 377 23.37 0.32 -5.99
N TYR A 378 23.19 -0.93 -5.59
CA TYR A 378 22.00 -1.45 -4.96
C TYR A 378 22.13 -1.36 -3.45
N PHE A 379 21.06 -0.92 -2.79
CA PHE A 379 21.01 -0.82 -1.34
C PHE A 379 20.15 -1.95 -0.80
N GLU A 380 20.68 -2.69 0.17
CA GLU A 380 20.01 -3.78 0.85
C GLU A 380 19.97 -3.47 2.36
N PRO A 381 18.82 -3.00 2.89
CA PRO A 381 18.68 -2.72 4.32
C PRO A 381 18.75 -4.01 5.14
N GLU A 382 19.37 -3.92 6.32
CA GLU A 382 19.48 -5.01 7.29
C GLU A 382 19.36 -4.42 8.71
N MET A 383 18.48 -4.99 9.54
CA MET A 383 18.41 -4.59 10.95
C MET A 383 19.48 -5.36 11.73
N VAL A 384 20.42 -4.65 12.36
CA VAL A 384 21.42 -5.26 13.27
C VAL A 384 20.85 -5.40 14.68
N THR A 385 20.06 -4.42 15.09
CA THR A 385 19.25 -4.43 16.33
C THR A 385 17.85 -3.94 16.01
N ASP A 386 16.94 -3.85 16.98
CA ASP A 386 15.61 -3.26 16.75
C ASP A 386 15.65 -1.75 16.40
N ALA A 387 16.79 -1.08 16.61
CA ALA A 387 16.98 0.35 16.37
C ALA A 387 18.04 0.63 15.28
N ASP A 388 19.03 -0.25 15.11
CA ASP A 388 20.15 -0.03 14.20
C ASP A 388 19.87 -0.62 12.82
N LEU A 389 19.55 0.25 11.87
CA LEU A 389 19.46 -0.08 10.46
C LEU A 389 20.79 0.20 9.76
N VAL A 390 21.32 -0.82 9.09
CA VAL A 390 22.48 -0.71 8.19
C VAL A 390 22.07 -1.07 6.78
N PHE A 391 22.93 -0.75 5.83
CA PHE A 391 22.78 -1.09 4.42
C PHE A 391 24.01 -1.83 3.94
N ARG A 392 23.79 -2.91 3.19
CA ARG A 392 24.79 -3.43 2.27
C ARG A 392 24.64 -2.66 0.96
N ILE A 393 25.75 -2.09 0.49
CA ILE A 393 25.79 -1.29 -0.74
C ILE A 393 26.58 -2.09 -1.77
N THR A 394 25.91 -2.54 -2.83
CA THR A 394 26.46 -3.48 -3.83
C THR A 394 26.49 -2.88 -5.21
N ASN A 395 27.66 -2.85 -5.83
CA ASN A 395 27.79 -2.30 -7.18
C ASN A 395 27.00 -3.11 -8.20
N VAL A 396 26.25 -2.43 -9.07
CA VAL A 396 25.38 -3.07 -10.07
C VAL A 396 26.19 -3.85 -11.09
N HIS A 397 27.28 -3.29 -11.60
CA HIS A 397 28.07 -3.91 -12.66
C HIS A 397 28.87 -5.12 -12.15
N GLN A 398 29.56 -4.95 -11.02
CA GLN A 398 30.47 -5.97 -10.49
C GLN A 398 29.78 -6.97 -9.55
N ASN A 399 28.57 -6.65 -9.07
CA ASN A 399 27.85 -7.42 -8.03
C ASN A 399 28.71 -7.67 -6.79
N GLN A 400 29.53 -6.68 -6.40
CA GLN A 400 30.38 -6.73 -5.22
C GLN A 400 29.94 -5.67 -4.19
N PRO A 401 29.73 -6.03 -2.92
CA PRO A 401 29.46 -5.06 -1.88
C PRO A 401 30.70 -4.26 -1.50
N ILE A 402 30.56 -2.95 -1.30
CA ILE A 402 31.68 -2.09 -0.89
C ILE A 402 32.04 -2.33 0.58
N LYS A 403 33.33 -2.26 0.90
CA LYS A 403 33.89 -2.47 2.23
C LYS A 403 35.13 -1.63 2.47
N LEU A 404 35.43 -1.38 3.75
CA LEU A 404 36.73 -0.82 4.13
C LEU A 404 37.79 -1.92 4.37
N GLU A 405 39.02 -1.59 3.99
CA GLU A 405 40.19 -2.42 4.19
C GLU A 405 40.52 -2.65 5.68
N VAL A 406 41.20 -3.76 5.99
CA VAL A 406 41.67 -4.07 7.36
C VAL A 406 42.94 -3.30 7.72
N ALA A 407 43.80 -3.00 6.76
CA ALA A 407 44.91 -2.08 6.98
C ALA A 407 44.38 -0.65 7.02
N ALA A 408 44.86 0.12 7.99
CA ALA A 408 44.71 1.57 7.98
C ALA A 408 46.05 2.20 7.57
N ASP A 409 46.00 3.36 6.92
CA ASP A 409 47.19 4.13 6.62
C ASP A 409 47.77 4.80 7.90
N GLU A 410 48.85 5.55 7.73
CA GLU A 410 49.50 6.28 8.84
C GLU A 410 48.58 7.32 9.52
N ARG A 411 47.48 7.68 8.88
CA ARG A 411 46.48 8.65 9.36
C ARG A 411 45.26 7.97 9.98
N GLY A 412 45.21 6.64 9.96
CA GLY A 412 44.08 5.83 10.42
C GLY A 412 42.98 5.65 9.37
N ASP A 413 43.13 6.20 8.17
CA ASP A 413 42.16 6.10 7.08
C ASP A 413 42.25 4.73 6.40
N ARG A 414 41.15 4.25 5.82
CA ARG A 414 41.07 2.91 5.20
C ARG A 414 40.59 3.01 3.76
N LEU A 415 41.21 2.29 2.83
CA LEU A 415 40.76 2.26 1.44
C LEU A 415 39.40 1.58 1.30
N LEU A 416 38.61 2.05 0.32
CA LEU A 416 37.35 1.44 -0.07
C LEU A 416 37.54 0.48 -1.24
N TRP A 417 37.02 -0.73 -1.08
CA TRP A 417 37.11 -1.83 -2.04
C TRP A 417 35.76 -2.49 -2.28
N GLY A 418 35.57 -3.05 -3.47
CA GLY A 418 34.55 -4.04 -3.77
C GLY A 418 34.98 -5.40 -3.23
N ASN A 419 34.16 -5.97 -2.34
CA ASN A 419 34.44 -7.25 -1.72
C ASN A 419 34.13 -8.42 -2.66
N ASN A 420 35.14 -9.21 -2.99
CA ASN A 420 34.96 -10.47 -3.69
C ASN A 420 34.43 -11.54 -2.72
N MET A 421 33.10 -11.60 -2.59
CA MET A 421 32.34 -12.46 -1.67
C MET A 421 32.66 -13.97 -1.76
N LYS A 422 33.34 -14.44 -2.82
CA LYS A 422 33.75 -15.84 -2.98
C LYS A 422 34.94 -16.25 -2.11
N LYS A 423 35.74 -15.31 -1.60
CA LYS A 423 36.97 -15.60 -0.82
C LYS A 423 36.88 -15.27 0.66
N HIS A 424 36.00 -14.35 1.07
CA HIS A 424 35.89 -13.92 2.47
C HIS A 424 34.44 -13.75 2.92
N SER A 425 33.98 -14.65 3.80
CA SER A 425 32.72 -14.52 4.53
C SER A 425 32.93 -13.73 5.82
N GLU A 426 33.04 -12.39 5.74
CA GLU A 426 33.11 -11.53 6.92
C GLU A 426 32.45 -10.18 6.67
N THR A 427 31.72 -9.53 7.59
CA THR A 427 30.93 -9.92 8.79
C THR A 427 30.33 -8.62 9.38
N LYS A 428 31.00 -7.48 9.27
CA LYS A 428 30.46 -6.12 9.57
C LYS A 428 31.01 -4.99 8.69
N ARG A 429 32.13 -5.23 7.99
CA ARG A 429 32.83 -4.22 7.17
C ARG A 429 32.08 -3.82 5.89
N ASN A 430 31.09 -4.61 5.49
CA ASN A 430 30.24 -4.36 4.32
C ASN A 430 28.92 -3.68 4.71
N MET A 431 28.75 -3.32 5.98
CA MET A 431 27.57 -2.69 6.53
C MET A 431 27.81 -1.19 6.70
N TRP A 432 26.85 -0.40 6.24
CA TRP A 432 26.94 1.04 6.17
C TRP A 432 25.73 1.69 6.81
N VAL A 433 25.96 2.67 7.68
CA VAL A 433 24.92 3.53 8.23
C VAL A 433 24.83 4.78 7.36
N ILE A 434 23.62 5.10 6.91
CA ILE A 434 23.34 6.35 6.19
C ILE A 434 22.70 7.30 7.19
N ALA A 435 23.36 8.42 7.47
CA ALA A 435 22.89 9.40 8.44
C ALA A 435 22.79 10.78 7.81
N LYS A 436 21.84 11.59 8.28
CA LYS A 436 21.70 12.99 7.84
C LYS A 436 23.02 13.73 8.04
N TRP A 437 23.50 14.40 6.99
CA TRP A 437 24.61 15.32 7.12
C TRP A 437 24.09 16.66 7.63
N SER A 438 24.70 17.17 8.68
CA SER A 438 24.40 18.49 9.22
C SER A 438 25.59 19.41 9.00
N SER A 439 25.40 20.49 8.25
CA SER A 439 26.37 21.59 8.24
C SER A 439 26.47 22.15 9.66
N GLY A 440 27.68 22.31 10.17
CA GLY A 440 27.92 22.90 11.48
C GLY A 440 27.52 24.36 11.48
N ASN A 441 26.24 24.64 11.77
CA ASN A 441 25.70 25.91 12.23
C ASN A 441 24.40 25.63 13.01
N LEU A 442 24.54 24.94 14.14
CA LEU A 442 23.60 25.11 15.24
C LEU A 442 24.13 26.29 16.07
N LEU A 443 23.74 27.50 15.68
CA LEU A 443 23.67 28.59 16.64
C LEU A 443 22.49 28.29 17.55
N TRP A 444 22.77 28.25 18.85
CA TRP A 444 21.86 27.97 19.95
C TRP A 444 20.63 28.88 19.97
#